data_AF-A0A368F571-F1
#
_entry.id   AF-A0A368F571-F1
#
_cell.length_a   1.000
_cell.length_b   1.000
_cell.length_c   1.000
_cell.angle_alpha   90.00
_cell.angle_beta   90.00
_cell.angle_gamma   90.00
#
_symmetry.space_group_name_H-M   'P 1'
#
loop_
_entity.id
_entity.type
_entity.pdbx_description
1 polymer ?
#
loop_
_entity_poly.entity_id
_entity_poly.type
_entity_poly.pdbx_seq_one_letter_code
_entity_poly.pdbx_strand_id
1 'polypeptide(L)'
;MRKTEAEEKRANPYSGPEILDVTISTCTPCPNCRTMIYDEEIMSGWKVDDQNLNTICPYCSSEEADHGSERKGVFAPRLTVHMEWRDRPTASWYKPSSFEADAECNANESYPETEDVSVSYVSPLVLRREVETLLASDLHALKDPKIMSTHPVVFWNLIFYLRRLSLPTHLYTWISPRNHVRCVYDRPLDHSGPTPLYLVNPNHKFIASEKVASRSLGVWRTVTQSVQDNKLFTAIQTLINDSRRVTENGQIALGPHFPVFRDIQFASLDMFGRALLRDSLDKQYAEEHSKLPPRIMCIMPQQDRPQSLVQRACRKVFLPLDLF
;
A
#
# COMPACT_ATOMS: atom_id res chain seq x y z
N MET A 1 -27.09 -48.42 23.66
CA MET A 1 -27.68 -47.13 24.08
C MET A 1 -26.56 -46.22 24.53
N ARG A 2 -26.54 -45.00 23.98
CA ARG A 2 -25.41 -44.07 23.91
C ARG A 2 -25.02 -43.53 25.30
N LYS A 3 -23.72 -43.56 25.61
CA LYS A 3 -23.08 -42.69 26.59
C LYS A 3 -22.94 -41.31 25.96
N THR A 4 -23.56 -40.30 26.55
CA THR A 4 -23.32 -38.89 26.26
C THR A 4 -22.17 -38.41 27.14
N GLU A 5 -20.97 -38.37 26.57
CA GLU A 5 -19.88 -37.56 27.11
C GLU A 5 -20.09 -36.13 26.61
N ALA A 6 -20.33 -35.21 27.54
CA ALA A 6 -20.32 -33.79 27.29
C ALA A 6 -18.85 -33.37 27.12
N GLU A 7 -18.44 -33.09 25.90
CA GLU A 7 -17.20 -32.37 25.62
C GLU A 7 -17.36 -30.92 26.09
N GLU A 8 -16.97 -30.69 27.33
CA GLU A 8 -16.73 -29.36 27.89
C GLU A 8 -15.55 -28.75 27.11
N LYS A 9 -15.84 -27.87 26.15
CA LYS A 9 -14.83 -27.07 25.44
C LYS A 9 -14.06 -26.27 26.48
N ARG A 10 -12.87 -26.76 26.81
CA ARG A 10 -11.89 -26.12 27.68
C ARG A 10 -11.47 -24.80 27.04
N ALA A 11 -12.11 -23.70 27.44
CA ALA A 11 -11.69 -22.35 27.08
C ALA A 11 -10.21 -22.19 27.46
N ASN A 12 -9.39 -21.79 26.50
CA ASN A 12 -7.96 -21.59 26.71
C ASN A 12 -7.75 -20.38 27.65
N PRO A 13 -7.19 -20.54 28.86
CA PRO A 13 -7.05 -19.45 29.82
C PRO A 13 -5.89 -18.48 29.50
N TYR A 14 -5.40 -18.47 28.25
CA TYR A 14 -4.27 -17.66 27.79
C TYR A 14 -4.54 -16.90 26.49
N SER A 15 -5.80 -16.62 26.13
CA SER A 15 -6.08 -15.60 25.11
C SER A 15 -5.70 -14.24 25.72
N GLY A 16 -4.48 -13.80 25.43
CA GLY A 16 -4.11 -12.41 25.66
C GLY A 16 -5.16 -11.50 25.01
N PRO A 17 -5.33 -10.27 25.53
CA PRO A 17 -6.31 -9.35 24.97
C PRO A 17 -6.02 -9.11 23.48
N GLU A 18 -6.95 -9.51 22.63
CA GLU A 18 -6.88 -9.35 21.18
C GLU A 18 -6.68 -7.86 20.83
N ILE A 19 -5.89 -7.60 19.80
CA ILE A 19 -5.62 -6.28 19.26
C ILE A 19 -6.22 -6.18 17.87
N LEU A 20 -6.90 -5.06 17.60
CA LEU A 20 -7.39 -4.75 16.26
C LEU A 20 -6.23 -4.23 15.40
N ASP A 21 -5.74 -5.03 14.46
CA ASP A 21 -4.79 -4.59 13.43
C ASP A 21 -5.58 -3.82 12.36
N VAL A 22 -5.20 -2.56 12.14
CA VAL A 22 -5.88 -1.65 11.22
C VAL A 22 -4.88 -1.24 10.15
N THR A 23 -4.96 -1.82 8.96
CA THR A 23 -4.09 -1.45 7.85
C THR A 23 -4.77 -0.44 6.95
N ILE A 24 -4.09 0.66 6.66
CA ILE A 24 -4.59 1.75 5.82
C ILE A 24 -3.69 1.86 4.61
N SER A 25 -4.26 1.70 3.41
CA SER A 25 -3.54 1.85 2.15
C SER A 25 -4.18 2.91 1.28
N THR A 26 -3.34 3.66 0.57
CA THR A 26 -3.75 4.62 -0.47
C THR A 26 -3.60 4.03 -1.87
N CYS A 27 -3.04 2.82 -2.01
CA CYS A 27 -2.81 2.24 -3.32
C CYS A 27 -4.13 2.08 -4.09
N THR A 28 -4.19 2.62 -5.29
CA THR A 28 -5.40 2.65 -6.10
C THR A 28 -5.08 2.21 -7.53
N PRO A 29 -5.77 1.19 -8.10
CA PRO A 29 -5.59 0.84 -9.50
C PRO A 29 -6.15 1.95 -10.37
N CYS A 30 -5.36 2.40 -11.35
CA CYS A 30 -5.81 3.39 -12.32
C CYS A 30 -7.01 2.83 -13.12
N PRO A 31 -8.12 3.57 -13.25
CA PRO A 31 -9.28 3.09 -14.01
C PRO A 31 -8.99 2.89 -15.50
N ASN A 32 -7.98 3.58 -16.05
CA ASN A 32 -7.60 3.49 -17.45
C ASN A 32 -6.60 2.34 -17.73
N CYS A 33 -5.41 2.37 -17.13
CA CYS A 33 -4.37 1.35 -17.41
C CYS A 33 -4.38 0.16 -16.45
N ARG A 34 -5.22 0.15 -15.40
CA ARG A 34 -5.30 -0.87 -14.35
C ARG A 34 -4.03 -1.07 -13.51
N THR A 35 -2.91 -0.39 -13.81
CA THR A 35 -1.71 -0.38 -12.97
C THR A 35 -2.02 0.20 -11.59
N MET A 36 -1.51 -0.43 -10.54
CA MET A 36 -1.59 0.07 -9.17
C MET A 36 -0.77 1.36 -9.04
N ILE A 37 -1.40 2.44 -8.56
CA ILE A 37 -0.75 3.73 -8.30
C ILE A 37 -0.57 3.88 -6.79
N TYR A 38 0.66 4.17 -6.37
CA TYR A 38 1.02 4.20 -4.94
C TYR A 38 1.02 5.63 -4.38
N ASP A 39 1.10 5.72 -3.05
CA ASP A 39 0.99 6.96 -2.28
C ASP A 39 1.76 8.14 -2.88
N GLU A 40 3.05 7.98 -3.14
CA GLU A 40 3.88 9.08 -3.64
C GLU A 40 3.54 9.49 -5.08
N GLU A 41 3.00 8.58 -5.88
CA GLU A 41 2.55 8.86 -7.25
C GLU A 41 1.22 9.61 -7.22
N ILE A 42 0.30 9.18 -6.35
CA ILE A 42 -0.97 9.88 -6.09
C ILE A 42 -0.69 11.30 -5.59
N MET A 43 0.18 11.46 -4.60
CA MET A 43 0.54 12.76 -4.05
C MET A 43 1.19 13.67 -5.11
N SER A 44 2.06 13.12 -5.96
CA SER A 44 2.72 13.89 -7.02
C SER A 44 1.76 14.38 -8.11
N GLY A 45 0.59 13.74 -8.25
CA GLY A 45 -0.43 14.10 -9.22
C GLY A 45 -1.49 15.08 -8.71
N TRP A 46 -1.47 15.45 -7.42
CA TRP A 46 -2.40 16.42 -6.87
C TRP A 46 -2.06 17.85 -7.31
N LYS A 47 -3.13 18.65 -7.45
CA LYS A 47 -3.03 20.08 -7.73
C LYS A 47 -3.21 20.88 -6.45
N VAL A 48 -2.71 22.12 -6.45
CA VAL A 48 -2.92 23.08 -5.36
C VAL A 48 -4.34 23.65 -5.48
N ASP A 49 -5.32 22.81 -5.14
CA ASP A 49 -6.75 23.07 -5.26
C ASP A 49 -7.47 22.28 -4.15
N ASP A 50 -8.27 22.98 -3.34
CA ASP A 50 -9.02 22.41 -2.20
C ASP A 50 -10.41 21.88 -2.60
N GLN A 51 -10.76 21.92 -3.88
CA GLN A 51 -11.99 21.33 -4.44
C GLN A 51 -11.70 20.10 -5.30
N ASN A 52 -10.47 19.96 -5.80
CA ASN A 52 -10.11 18.85 -6.65
C ASN A 52 -9.79 17.58 -5.84
N LEU A 53 -10.66 16.58 -5.94
CA LEU A 53 -10.49 15.26 -5.34
C LEU A 53 -9.63 14.31 -6.19
N ASN A 54 -9.25 14.72 -7.40
CA ASN A 54 -8.59 13.83 -8.36
C ASN A 54 -7.07 13.96 -8.35
N THR A 55 -6.41 12.82 -8.61
CA THR A 55 -5.00 12.72 -8.98
C THR A 55 -4.86 12.33 -10.46
N ILE A 56 -3.62 12.26 -10.94
CA ILE A 56 -3.26 11.91 -12.32
C ILE A 56 -2.33 10.70 -12.30
N CYS A 57 -2.68 9.67 -13.05
CA CYS A 57 -1.84 8.49 -13.25
C CYS A 57 -0.58 8.86 -14.04
N PRO A 58 0.64 8.62 -13.51
CA PRO A 58 1.88 8.93 -14.19
C PRO A 58 2.14 8.04 -15.42
N TYR A 59 1.43 6.91 -15.53
CA TYR A 59 1.62 5.93 -16.60
C TYR A 59 0.66 6.12 -17.78
N CYS A 60 -0.46 6.84 -17.58
CA CYS A 60 -1.46 7.11 -18.63
C CYS A 60 -1.21 8.43 -19.36
N SER A 61 -0.34 9.29 -18.82
CA SER A 61 -0.07 10.60 -19.39
C SER A 61 0.89 10.45 -20.57
N SER A 62 0.39 10.64 -21.80
CA SER A 62 1.25 10.84 -22.97
C SER A 62 1.70 12.30 -23.04
N GLU A 63 2.97 12.53 -23.34
CA GLU A 63 3.54 13.85 -23.62
C GLU A 63 2.93 14.52 -24.87
N GLU A 64 2.15 13.76 -25.66
CA GLU A 64 1.45 14.20 -26.87
C GLU A 64 -0.05 14.47 -26.62
N ALA A 65 -0.39 15.15 -25.53
CA ALA A 65 -1.76 15.65 -25.35
C ALA A 65 -1.97 16.87 -26.26
N ASP A 66 -2.33 16.58 -27.51
CA ASP A 66 -2.90 17.55 -28.45
C ASP A 66 -4.04 18.31 -27.77
N HIS A 67 -4.17 19.61 -28.06
CA HIS A 67 -5.07 20.55 -27.40
C HIS A 67 -6.55 20.21 -27.67
N GLY A 68 -7.07 19.16 -27.05
CA GLY A 68 -8.46 18.74 -27.20
C GLY A 68 -8.82 17.31 -26.77
N SER A 69 -7.87 16.41 -26.48
CA SER A 69 -8.20 15.05 -26.03
C SER A 69 -8.47 14.96 -24.53
N GLU A 70 -9.44 14.13 -24.12
CA GLU A 70 -9.71 13.83 -22.70
C GLU A 70 -8.43 13.45 -21.96
N ARG A 71 -8.18 14.07 -20.81
CA ARG A 71 -7.01 13.77 -19.97
C ARG A 71 -7.12 12.33 -19.44
N LYS A 72 -6.49 11.39 -20.14
CA LYS A 72 -6.44 9.98 -19.71
C LYS A 72 -5.76 9.86 -18.35
N GLY A 73 -6.33 9.03 -17.49
CA GLY A 73 -5.74 8.71 -16.19
C GLY A 73 -5.97 9.73 -15.08
N VAL A 74 -6.92 10.65 -15.21
CA VAL A 74 -7.41 11.44 -14.06
C VAL A 74 -8.43 10.60 -13.29
N PHE A 75 -8.28 10.49 -11.97
CA PHE A 75 -9.20 9.71 -11.12
C PHE A 75 -9.18 10.16 -9.66
N ALA A 76 -10.26 9.89 -8.92
CA ALA A 76 -10.31 10.06 -7.48
C ALA A 76 -9.65 8.83 -6.81
N PRO A 77 -8.54 8.99 -6.07
CA PRO A 77 -7.90 7.87 -5.41
C PRO A 77 -8.70 7.42 -4.19
N ARG A 78 -8.48 6.18 -3.75
CA ARG A 78 -9.17 5.59 -2.59
C ARG A 78 -8.22 5.41 -1.42
N LEU A 79 -8.77 5.55 -0.23
CA LEU A 79 -8.16 5.17 1.03
C LEU A 79 -8.91 3.93 1.51
N THR A 80 -8.23 2.79 1.54
CA THR A 80 -8.83 1.53 1.94
C THR A 80 -8.27 1.09 3.28
N VAL A 81 -9.17 0.86 4.22
CA VAL A 81 -8.91 0.47 5.61
C VAL A 81 -9.35 -0.97 5.77
N HIS A 82 -8.45 -1.84 6.18
CA HIS A 82 -8.74 -3.22 6.53
C HIS A 82 -8.58 -3.41 8.03
N MET A 83 -9.54 -4.10 8.64
CA MET A 83 -9.55 -4.35 10.08
C MET A 83 -9.61 -5.85 10.36
N GLU A 84 -8.69 -6.32 11.17
CA GLU A 84 -8.58 -7.73 11.54
C GLU A 84 -8.17 -7.86 13.01
N TRP A 85 -8.88 -8.70 13.78
CA TRP A 85 -8.50 -9.02 15.14
C TRP A 85 -7.35 -10.02 15.16
N ARG A 86 -6.33 -9.73 15.98
CA ARG A 86 -5.13 -10.57 16.11
C ARG A 86 -4.75 -10.75 17.58
N ASP A 87 -4.15 -11.89 17.90
CA ASP A 87 -3.63 -12.17 19.24
C ASP A 87 -2.46 -11.26 19.62
N ARG A 88 -1.70 -10.78 18.63
CA ARG A 88 -0.47 -10.01 18.82
C ARG A 88 -0.34 -8.90 17.77
N PRO A 89 0.29 -7.77 18.11
CA PRO A 89 0.60 -6.73 17.14
C PRO A 89 1.51 -7.26 16.03
N THR A 90 1.18 -6.90 14.78
CA THR A 90 2.02 -7.21 13.62
C THR A 90 3.33 -6.42 13.69
N ALA A 91 4.46 -7.00 13.27
CA ALA A 91 5.72 -6.25 13.21
C ALA A 91 5.59 -5.07 12.23
N SER A 92 5.99 -3.86 12.65
CA SER A 92 5.66 -2.63 11.93
C SER A 92 6.68 -1.53 12.14
N TRP A 93 6.76 -0.60 11.19
CA TRP A 93 7.42 0.70 11.40
C TRP A 93 6.74 1.52 12.50
N TYR A 94 5.45 1.29 12.71
CA TYR A 94 4.59 1.99 13.63
C TYR A 94 4.45 1.26 14.97
N LYS A 95 4.53 2.00 16.08
CA LYS A 95 4.29 1.45 17.42
C LYS A 95 2.79 1.25 17.67
N PRO A 96 2.34 0.22 18.41
CA PRO A 96 0.95 0.08 18.81
C PRO A 96 0.37 1.37 19.39
N SER A 97 -0.89 1.67 19.09
CA SER A 97 -1.55 2.85 19.64
C SER A 97 -1.87 2.57 21.11
N SER A 98 -1.08 3.14 22.02
CA SER A 98 -1.30 2.98 23.46
C SER A 98 -1.98 4.23 24.01
N PHE A 99 -3.27 4.12 24.32
CA PHE A 99 -3.92 4.96 25.33
C PHE A 99 -4.36 4.01 26.44
N GLU A 100 -4.00 4.32 27.69
CA GLU A 100 -4.45 3.59 28.88
C GLU A 100 -5.96 3.80 29.03
N ALA A 101 -6.75 3.05 28.26
CA ALA A 101 -8.15 2.86 28.56
C ALA A 101 -8.23 1.66 29.53
N ASP A 102 -8.54 1.95 30.79
CA ASP A 102 -8.96 0.95 31.79
C ASP A 102 -10.28 0.32 31.34
N ALA A 103 -10.21 -0.56 30.35
CA ALA A 103 -11.37 -1.27 29.83
C ALA A 103 -11.20 -2.76 30.11
N GLU A 104 -11.90 -3.24 31.14
CA GLU A 104 -12.23 -4.65 31.29
C GLU A 104 -12.95 -5.09 29.99
N CYS A 105 -12.31 -5.95 29.20
CA CYS A 105 -12.93 -6.50 28.01
C CYS A 105 -13.92 -7.59 28.43
N ASN A 106 -15.22 -7.35 28.22
CA ASN A 106 -16.19 -8.44 28.21
C ASN A 106 -15.93 -9.30 26.98
N ALA A 107 -15.26 -10.43 27.19
CA ALA A 107 -14.99 -11.44 26.18
C ALA A 107 -16.29 -12.18 25.77
N ASN A 108 -17.20 -11.50 25.07
CA ASN A 108 -18.42 -12.13 24.53
C ASN A 108 -19.07 -11.35 23.37
N GLU A 109 -18.31 -10.60 22.58
CA GLU A 109 -18.78 -10.14 21.26
C GLU A 109 -18.17 -11.02 20.18
N SER A 110 -19.02 -11.73 19.43
CA SER A 110 -18.61 -12.46 18.24
C SER A 110 -18.10 -11.45 17.21
N TYR A 111 -16.79 -11.34 17.06
CA TYR A 111 -16.18 -10.43 16.09
C TYR A 111 -16.56 -10.86 14.67
N PRO A 112 -17.19 -9.99 13.86
CA PRO A 112 -17.39 -10.29 12.45
C PRO A 112 -16.03 -10.44 11.75
N GLU A 113 -15.96 -11.42 10.85
CA GLU A 113 -14.84 -11.66 9.94
C GLU A 113 -14.50 -10.38 9.16
N THR A 114 -13.23 -9.97 9.17
CA THR A 114 -12.58 -8.94 8.32
C THR A 114 -13.48 -7.86 7.71
N GLU A 115 -13.39 -6.63 8.20
CA GLU A 115 -14.13 -5.48 7.63
C GLU A 115 -13.20 -4.59 6.77
N ASP A 116 -13.59 -4.36 5.51
CA ASP A 116 -12.94 -3.41 4.62
C ASP A 116 -13.79 -2.14 4.46
N VAL A 117 -13.23 -0.98 4.81
CA VAL A 117 -13.84 0.33 4.56
C VAL A 117 -13.06 1.02 3.44
N SER A 118 -13.76 1.52 2.42
CA SER A 118 -13.14 2.29 1.34
C SER A 118 -13.77 3.68 1.24
N VAL A 119 -12.95 4.72 1.33
CA VAL A 119 -13.35 6.13 1.18
C VAL A 119 -12.47 6.84 0.16
N SER A 120 -12.81 8.07 -0.22
CA SER A 120 -11.93 8.90 -1.06
C SER A 120 -10.65 9.25 -0.30
N TYR A 121 -9.49 9.01 -0.91
CA TYR A 121 -8.21 9.54 -0.43
C TYR A 121 -8.07 10.98 -0.93
N VAL A 122 -7.93 11.94 -0.01
CA VAL A 122 -7.95 13.36 -0.36
C VAL A 122 -6.63 14.04 0.01
N SER A 123 -6.30 15.10 -0.73
CA SER A 123 -5.10 15.90 -0.44
C SER A 123 -5.22 16.61 0.91
N PRO A 124 -4.10 17.01 1.54
CA PRO A 124 -4.15 17.78 2.80
C PRO A 124 -4.96 19.08 2.70
N LEU A 125 -4.99 19.72 1.51
CA LEU A 125 -5.74 20.94 1.27
C LEU A 125 -7.25 20.70 1.25
N VAL A 126 -7.68 19.65 0.54
CA VAL A 126 -9.08 19.21 0.54
C VAL A 126 -9.49 18.80 1.96
N LEU A 127 -8.68 17.98 2.64
CA LEU A 127 -8.99 17.55 4.01
C LEU A 127 -9.15 18.72 4.97
N ARG A 128 -8.27 19.73 4.89
CA ARG A 128 -8.38 20.96 5.69
C ARG A 128 -9.75 21.62 5.47
N ARG A 129 -10.15 21.82 4.21
CA ARG A 129 -11.45 22.43 3.86
C ARG A 129 -12.63 21.60 4.38
N GLU A 130 -12.59 20.28 4.23
CA GLU A 130 -13.67 19.39 4.70
C GLU A 130 -13.80 19.44 6.23
N VAL A 131 -12.68 19.47 6.97
CA VAL A 131 -12.67 19.64 8.42
C VAL A 131 -13.21 21.01 8.83
N GLU A 132 -12.79 22.09 8.18
CA GLU A 132 -13.29 23.45 8.45
C GLU A 132 -14.79 23.56 8.20
N THR A 133 -15.29 22.95 7.11
CA THR A 133 -16.71 22.93 6.75
C THR A 133 -17.54 22.14 7.78
N LEU A 134 -17.02 20.99 8.22
CA LEU A 134 -17.63 20.19 9.27
C LEU A 134 -17.75 20.98 10.58
N LEU A 135 -16.67 21.62 11.02
CA LEU A 135 -16.64 22.39 12.27
C LEU A 135 -17.47 23.67 12.22
N ALA A 136 -17.62 24.30 11.05
CA ALA A 136 -18.52 25.42 10.85
C ALA A 136 -20.00 25.01 11.02
N SER A 137 -20.33 23.76 10.69
CA SER A 137 -21.68 23.21 10.80
C SER A 137 -21.95 22.64 12.20
N ASP A 138 -20.96 21.96 12.78
CA ASP A 138 -21.01 21.37 14.12
C ASP A 138 -19.64 21.47 14.81
N LEU A 139 -19.53 22.43 15.73
CA LEU A 139 -18.32 22.67 16.52
C LEU A 139 -17.94 21.49 17.43
N HIS A 140 -18.85 20.55 17.65
CA HIS A 140 -18.65 19.37 18.49
C HIS A 140 -18.46 18.07 17.69
N ALA A 141 -18.40 18.14 16.36
CA ALA A 141 -18.25 16.97 15.50
C ALA A 141 -17.01 16.12 15.85
N LEU A 142 -15.89 16.76 16.24
CA LEU A 142 -14.66 16.08 16.70
C LEU A 142 -14.69 15.66 18.18
N LYS A 143 -15.88 15.59 18.79
CA LYS A 143 -16.10 14.97 20.11
C LYS A 143 -17.03 13.76 20.03
N ASP A 144 -17.68 13.53 18.89
CA ASP A 144 -18.61 12.42 18.69
C ASP A 144 -17.93 11.29 17.90
N PRO A 145 -17.76 10.09 18.48
CA PRO A 145 -17.24 8.92 17.76
C PRO A 145 -18.03 8.57 16.48
N LYS A 146 -19.29 9.00 16.38
CA LYS A 146 -20.11 8.83 15.17
C LYS A 146 -19.55 9.55 13.94
N ILE A 147 -18.55 10.42 14.07
CA ILE A 147 -17.85 10.97 12.90
C ILE A 147 -17.27 9.87 11.99
N MET A 148 -16.91 8.71 12.56
CA MET A 148 -16.41 7.57 11.81
C MET A 148 -17.41 7.06 10.76
N SER A 149 -18.72 7.13 11.04
CA SER A 149 -19.78 6.69 10.13
C SER A 149 -20.50 7.84 9.42
N THR A 150 -20.61 9.01 10.05
CA THR A 150 -21.29 10.19 9.47
C THR A 150 -20.40 10.95 8.48
N HIS A 151 -19.09 11.02 8.73
CA HIS A 151 -18.10 11.72 7.90
C HIS A 151 -16.85 10.85 7.69
N PRO A 152 -16.99 9.65 7.09
CA PRO A 152 -15.93 8.65 7.02
C PRO A 152 -14.71 9.13 6.22
N VAL A 153 -14.92 9.97 5.18
CA VAL A 153 -13.81 10.59 4.41
C VAL A 153 -12.94 11.44 5.33
N VAL A 154 -13.53 12.31 6.16
CA VAL A 154 -12.80 13.16 7.10
C VAL A 154 -12.08 12.32 8.14
N PHE A 155 -12.80 11.40 8.78
CA PHE A 155 -12.24 10.58 9.86
C PHE A 155 -11.04 9.74 9.40
N TRP A 156 -11.19 8.94 8.34
CA TRP A 156 -10.12 8.03 7.92
C TRP A 156 -8.91 8.75 7.32
N ASN A 157 -9.12 9.86 6.59
CA ASN A 157 -7.99 10.67 6.12
C ASN A 157 -7.27 11.34 7.30
N LEU A 158 -7.97 11.83 8.34
CA LEU A 158 -7.34 12.33 9.56
C LEU A 158 -6.50 11.23 10.24
N ILE A 159 -7.06 10.04 10.46
CA ILE A 159 -6.35 8.89 11.02
C ILE A 159 -5.07 8.59 10.22
N PHE A 160 -5.17 8.53 8.89
CA PHE A 160 -4.04 8.28 8.00
C PHE A 160 -2.94 9.34 8.14
N TYR A 161 -3.28 10.63 8.01
CA TYR A 161 -2.28 11.70 8.07
C TYR A 161 -1.69 11.87 9.47
N LEU A 162 -2.50 11.80 10.54
CA LEU A 162 -2.01 11.86 11.92
C LEU A 162 -1.02 10.72 12.19
N ARG A 163 -1.32 9.51 11.68
CA ARG A 163 -0.41 8.37 11.81
C ARG A 163 0.87 8.56 11.02
N ARG A 164 0.76 8.99 9.75
CA ARG A 164 1.89 9.30 8.85
C ARG A 164 2.76 10.46 9.34
N LEU A 165 2.23 11.36 10.17
CA LEU A 165 2.96 12.46 10.79
C LEU A 165 3.46 12.14 12.22
N SER A 166 3.18 10.94 12.74
CA SER A 166 3.47 10.58 14.13
C SER A 166 2.83 11.52 15.17
N LEU A 167 1.67 12.09 14.85
CA LEU A 167 0.95 12.99 15.75
C LEU A 167 0.09 12.20 16.75
N PRO A 168 0.13 12.55 18.05
CA PRO A 168 -0.73 11.92 19.03
C PRO A 168 -2.19 12.30 18.76
N THR A 169 -3.10 11.34 18.90
CA THR A 169 -4.53 11.59 18.74
C THR A 169 -5.36 10.58 19.51
N HIS A 170 -6.43 11.06 20.15
CA HIS A 170 -7.41 10.21 20.83
C HIS A 170 -8.33 9.49 19.84
N LEU A 171 -8.39 9.92 18.57
CA LEU A 171 -9.29 9.34 17.55
C LEU A 171 -9.07 7.83 17.35
N TYR A 172 -7.87 7.32 17.62
CA TYR A 172 -7.59 5.88 17.58
C TYR A 172 -8.45 5.08 18.57
N THR A 173 -8.79 5.67 19.72
CA THR A 173 -9.62 5.03 20.75
C THR A 173 -11.05 4.78 20.29
N TRP A 174 -11.52 5.53 19.29
CA TRP A 174 -12.85 5.36 18.71
C TRP A 174 -12.90 4.21 17.70
N ILE A 175 -11.75 3.76 17.19
CA ILE A 175 -11.67 2.57 16.34
C ILE A 175 -11.75 1.31 17.23
N SER A 176 -10.88 1.23 18.23
CA SER A 176 -10.89 0.19 19.26
C SER A 176 -10.00 0.61 20.44
N PRO A 177 -10.31 0.21 21.69
CA PRO A 177 -9.44 0.44 22.85
C PRO A 177 -8.02 -0.09 22.65
N ARG A 178 -7.88 -1.21 21.93
CA ARG A 178 -6.59 -1.83 21.60
C ARG A 178 -6.47 -1.93 20.09
N ASN A 179 -5.74 -0.99 19.50
CA ASN A 179 -5.54 -0.95 18.06
C ASN A 179 -4.06 -0.80 17.69
N HIS A 180 -3.72 -1.36 16.53
CA HIS A 180 -2.45 -1.15 15.85
C HIS A 180 -2.72 -0.59 14.47
N VAL A 181 -2.70 0.75 14.34
CA VAL A 181 -2.87 1.39 13.04
C VAL A 181 -1.56 1.34 12.26
N ARG A 182 -1.54 0.73 11.08
CA ARG A 182 -0.37 0.66 10.20
C ARG A 182 -0.74 1.25 8.85
N CYS A 183 0.09 2.14 8.33
CA CYS A 183 -0.09 2.62 6.96
C CYS A 183 0.81 1.78 6.06
N VAL A 184 0.25 1.16 5.03
CA VAL A 184 0.94 0.16 4.19
C VAL A 184 1.05 0.63 2.74
N TYR A 185 2.07 0.15 2.03
CA TYR A 185 2.28 0.42 0.61
C TYR A 185 1.25 -0.30 -0.24
N ASP A 186 1.07 -1.58 0.02
CA ASP A 186 0.42 -2.49 -0.89
C ASP A 186 -0.67 -3.31 -0.21
N ARG A 187 -1.63 -3.76 -1.03
CA ARG A 187 -2.70 -4.67 -0.62
C ARG A 187 -2.55 -5.94 -1.45
N PRO A 188 -1.92 -7.01 -0.92
CA PRO A 188 -1.64 -8.24 -1.67
C PRO A 188 -2.86 -8.83 -2.40
N LEU A 189 -4.04 -8.71 -1.80
CA LEU A 189 -5.29 -9.28 -2.32
C LEU A 189 -5.90 -8.47 -3.46
N ASP A 190 -5.53 -7.18 -3.62
CA ASP A 190 -6.09 -6.29 -4.64
C ASP A 190 -5.45 -6.51 -6.03
N HIS A 191 -4.39 -7.32 -6.14
CA HIS A 191 -3.71 -7.59 -7.41
C HIS A 191 -4.51 -8.57 -8.28
N SER A 192 -5.13 -8.04 -9.33
CA SER A 192 -5.77 -8.83 -10.39
C SER A 192 -4.86 -9.13 -11.58
N GLY A 193 -3.68 -8.49 -11.63
CA GLY A 193 -2.73 -8.58 -12.74
C GLY A 193 -1.48 -9.39 -12.39
N PRO A 194 -0.31 -9.03 -12.96
CA PRO A 194 0.96 -9.65 -12.62
C PRO A 194 1.22 -9.63 -11.12
N THR A 195 1.59 -10.78 -10.56
CA THR A 195 1.82 -10.96 -9.13
C THR A 195 3.13 -10.27 -8.69
N PRO A 196 3.11 -9.39 -7.69
CA PRO A 196 4.32 -8.77 -7.15
C PRO A 196 5.35 -9.81 -6.69
N LEU A 197 6.63 -9.55 -6.95
CA LEU A 197 7.71 -10.50 -6.65
C LEU A 197 7.87 -10.77 -5.15
N TYR A 198 7.61 -9.80 -4.28
CA TYR A 198 7.81 -9.95 -2.84
C TYR A 198 6.92 -11.05 -2.23
N LEU A 199 5.80 -11.41 -2.88
CA LEU A 199 4.88 -12.45 -2.41
C LEU A 199 5.48 -13.86 -2.44
N VAL A 200 6.59 -14.08 -3.17
CA VAL A 200 7.29 -15.38 -3.17
C VAL A 200 8.31 -15.51 -2.04
N ASN A 201 8.43 -14.52 -1.15
CA ASN A 201 9.36 -14.62 -0.02
C ASN A 201 8.99 -15.82 0.85
N PRO A 202 9.91 -16.79 1.06
CA PRO A 202 9.63 -18.02 1.80
C PRO A 202 9.29 -17.79 3.29
N ASN A 203 9.54 -16.59 3.82
CA ASN A 203 9.20 -16.25 5.20
C ASN A 203 7.72 -15.92 5.41
N HIS A 204 6.94 -15.71 4.34
CA HIS A 204 5.51 -15.42 4.45
C HIS A 204 4.72 -16.69 4.71
N LYS A 205 3.97 -16.72 5.82
CA LYS A 205 3.12 -17.88 6.20
C LYS A 205 1.70 -17.82 5.65
N PHE A 206 1.28 -16.66 5.13
CA PHE A 206 -0.15 -16.37 4.90
C PHE A 206 -0.57 -16.38 3.42
N ILE A 207 0.38 -16.37 2.47
CA ILE A 207 0.06 -16.22 1.05
C ILE A 207 0.18 -17.57 0.33
N ALA A 208 -0.68 -18.50 0.70
CA ALA A 208 -0.90 -19.73 -0.06
C ALA A 208 -1.91 -19.43 -1.18
N SER A 209 -1.47 -18.79 -2.26
CA SER A 209 -2.30 -18.62 -3.45
C SER A 209 -1.64 -19.30 -4.65
N GLU A 210 -2.44 -19.99 -5.47
CA GLU A 210 -2.07 -20.40 -6.82
C GLU A 210 -1.47 -19.23 -7.64
N LYS A 211 -1.83 -17.98 -7.34
CA LYS A 211 -1.23 -16.77 -7.94
C LYS A 211 0.29 -16.67 -7.69
N VAL A 212 0.77 -17.04 -6.50
CA VAL A 212 2.19 -16.98 -6.12
C VAL A 212 3.01 -18.01 -6.89
N ALA A 213 2.41 -19.16 -7.24
CA ALA A 213 3.08 -20.23 -7.98
C ALA A 213 3.55 -19.80 -9.38
N SER A 214 3.01 -18.70 -9.92
CA SER A 214 3.42 -18.14 -11.22
C SER A 214 4.75 -17.37 -11.19
N ARG A 215 5.22 -16.93 -10.01
CA ARG A 215 6.45 -16.14 -9.86
C ARG A 215 7.61 -17.02 -9.41
N SER A 216 8.79 -16.81 -10.00
CA SER A 216 9.97 -17.63 -9.72
C SER A 216 10.68 -17.21 -8.43
N LEU A 217 10.81 -18.14 -7.48
CA LEU A 217 11.65 -17.96 -6.29
C LEU A 217 13.12 -17.67 -6.66
N GLY A 218 13.61 -18.23 -7.78
CA GLY A 218 14.95 -17.95 -8.29
C GLY A 218 15.14 -16.50 -8.72
N VAL A 219 14.11 -15.91 -9.33
CA VAL A 219 14.09 -14.48 -9.67
C VAL A 219 14.12 -13.62 -8.41
N TRP A 220 13.30 -13.93 -7.40
CA TRP A 220 13.31 -13.20 -6.12
C TRP A 220 14.66 -13.25 -5.40
N ARG A 221 15.29 -14.43 -5.34
CA ARG A 221 16.64 -14.59 -4.76
C ARG A 221 17.67 -13.77 -5.51
N THR A 222 17.62 -13.79 -6.85
CA THR A 222 18.55 -13.03 -7.69
C THR A 222 18.38 -11.53 -7.50
N VAL A 223 17.14 -11.03 -7.46
CA VAL A 223 16.83 -9.61 -7.25
C VAL A 223 17.30 -9.13 -5.87
N THR A 224 16.95 -9.85 -4.81
CA THR A 224 17.33 -9.49 -3.44
C THR A 224 18.85 -9.55 -3.24
N GLN A 225 19.53 -10.59 -3.75
CA GLN A 225 20.99 -10.67 -3.71
C GLN A 225 21.66 -9.56 -4.52
N SER A 226 21.12 -9.22 -5.69
CA SER A 226 21.65 -8.13 -6.52
C SER A 226 21.58 -6.79 -5.81
N VAL A 227 20.53 -6.54 -5.02
CA VAL A 227 20.42 -5.33 -4.20
C VAL A 227 21.44 -5.34 -3.07
N GLN A 228 21.61 -6.47 -2.38
CA GLN A 228 22.62 -6.62 -1.32
C GLN A 228 24.06 -6.41 -1.84
N ASP A 229 24.34 -6.88 -3.06
CA ASP A 229 25.64 -6.76 -3.73
C ASP A 229 25.87 -5.39 -4.42
N ASN A 230 24.89 -4.47 -4.41
CA ASN A 230 24.89 -3.22 -5.21
C ASN A 230 25.06 -3.46 -6.73
N LYS A 231 24.44 -4.51 -7.27
CA LYS A 231 24.46 -4.89 -8.70
C LYS A 231 23.08 -4.72 -9.32
N LEU A 232 22.49 -3.52 -9.21
CA LEU A 232 21.09 -3.31 -9.56
C LEU A 232 20.76 -3.56 -11.04
N PHE A 233 21.73 -3.38 -11.94
CA PHE A 233 21.58 -3.73 -13.35
C PHE A 233 21.21 -5.21 -13.55
N THR A 234 21.80 -6.12 -12.75
CA THR A 234 21.48 -7.54 -12.79
C THR A 234 20.03 -7.81 -12.37
N ALA A 235 19.52 -7.10 -11.35
CA ALA A 235 18.12 -7.20 -10.94
C ALA A 235 17.17 -6.74 -12.06
N ILE A 236 17.47 -5.60 -12.68
CA ILE A 236 16.70 -5.04 -13.81
C ILE A 236 16.67 -6.03 -14.99
N GLN A 237 17.83 -6.54 -15.40
CA GLN A 237 17.91 -7.52 -16.50
C GLN A 237 17.17 -8.81 -16.18
N THR A 238 17.24 -9.29 -14.94
CA THR A 238 16.54 -10.51 -14.50
C THR A 238 15.03 -10.33 -14.68
N LEU A 239 14.47 -9.21 -14.25
CA LEU A 239 13.03 -8.92 -14.37
C LEU A 239 12.57 -8.69 -15.82
N ILE A 240 13.38 -8.00 -16.62
CA ILE A 240 13.11 -7.79 -18.05
C ILE A 240 13.13 -9.12 -18.81
N ASN A 241 14.06 -10.02 -18.49
CA ASN A 241 14.13 -11.34 -19.12
C ASN A 241 12.97 -12.24 -18.68
N ASP A 242 12.54 -12.14 -17.44
CA ASP A 242 11.39 -12.88 -16.89
C ASP A 242 10.06 -12.45 -17.53
N SER A 243 9.92 -11.18 -17.91
CA SER A 243 8.75 -10.68 -18.65
C SER A 243 8.87 -10.80 -20.17
N ARG A 244 10.03 -11.22 -20.70
CA ARG A 244 10.28 -11.28 -22.15
C ARG A 244 9.42 -12.34 -22.83
N ARG A 245 8.83 -11.97 -23.97
CA ARG A 245 8.09 -12.87 -24.86
C ARG A 245 8.50 -12.64 -26.32
N VAL A 246 8.33 -13.67 -27.14
CA VAL A 246 8.51 -13.59 -28.59
C VAL A 246 7.13 -13.51 -29.22
N THR A 247 6.89 -12.47 -30.02
CA THR A 247 5.62 -12.31 -30.75
C THR A 247 5.54 -13.27 -31.92
N GLU A 248 4.35 -13.45 -32.50
CA GLU A 248 4.15 -14.32 -33.68
C GLU A 248 5.04 -13.93 -34.87
N ASN A 249 5.41 -12.64 -34.96
CA ASN A 249 6.29 -12.10 -35.98
C ASN A 249 7.79 -12.27 -35.66
N GLY A 250 8.13 -13.01 -34.61
CA GLY A 250 9.51 -13.23 -34.16
C GLY A 250 10.16 -12.03 -33.47
N GLN A 251 9.41 -10.96 -33.16
CA GLN A 251 9.93 -9.78 -32.47
C GLN A 251 9.91 -9.97 -30.96
N ILE A 252 10.86 -9.35 -30.26
CA ILE A 252 10.90 -9.37 -28.79
C ILE A 252 9.95 -8.31 -28.25
N ALA A 253 9.05 -8.71 -27.37
CA ALA A 253 8.18 -7.83 -26.60
C ALA A 253 8.26 -8.15 -25.11
N LEU A 254 7.80 -7.23 -24.27
CA LEU A 254 7.58 -7.50 -22.86
C LEU A 254 6.10 -7.82 -22.64
N GLY A 255 5.83 -8.97 -22.02
CA GLY A 255 4.48 -9.32 -21.58
C GLY A 255 4.03 -8.47 -20.39
N PRO A 256 2.76 -8.59 -19.98
CA PRO A 256 2.27 -7.96 -18.75
C PRO A 256 3.13 -8.36 -17.55
N HIS A 257 3.66 -7.38 -16.83
CA HIS A 257 4.48 -7.59 -15.64
C HIS A 257 4.25 -6.47 -14.63
N PHE A 258 4.58 -6.76 -13.37
CA PHE A 258 4.54 -5.77 -12.30
C PHE A 258 5.69 -4.77 -12.51
N PRO A 259 5.52 -3.47 -12.20
CA PRO A 259 6.55 -2.47 -12.52
C PRO A 259 7.92 -2.87 -11.98
N VAL A 260 8.95 -2.86 -12.84
CA VAL A 260 10.28 -3.42 -12.54
C VAL A 260 10.87 -2.80 -11.27
N PHE A 261 10.78 -1.47 -11.15
CA PHE A 261 11.26 -0.78 -9.96
C PHE A 261 10.49 -1.19 -8.69
N ARG A 262 9.17 -1.41 -8.79
CA ARG A 262 8.33 -1.81 -7.65
C ARG A 262 8.64 -3.23 -7.20
N ASP A 263 8.90 -4.14 -8.11
CA ASP A 263 9.36 -5.49 -7.77
C ASP A 263 10.67 -5.46 -6.98
N ILE A 264 11.65 -4.67 -7.46
CA ILE A 264 12.93 -4.47 -6.76
C ILE A 264 12.69 -3.83 -5.38
N GLN A 265 11.95 -2.72 -5.34
CA GLN A 265 11.71 -1.94 -4.13
C GLN A 265 10.99 -2.77 -3.06
N PHE A 266 9.90 -3.44 -3.43
CA PHE A 266 9.07 -4.18 -2.49
C PHE A 266 9.76 -5.46 -2.01
N ALA A 267 10.41 -6.21 -2.90
CA ALA A 267 11.19 -7.38 -2.48
C ALA A 267 12.35 -6.99 -1.55
N SER A 268 12.97 -5.83 -1.79
CA SER A 268 14.03 -5.31 -0.92
C SER A 268 13.50 -4.81 0.42
N LEU A 269 12.35 -4.12 0.44
CA LEU A 269 11.71 -3.67 1.69
C LEU A 269 11.30 -4.88 2.54
N ASP A 270 10.74 -5.90 1.92
CA ASP A 270 10.34 -7.15 2.56
C ASP A 270 11.53 -7.91 3.17
N MET A 271 12.65 -7.95 2.44
CA MET A 271 13.86 -8.68 2.88
C MET A 271 14.70 -7.91 3.91
N PHE A 272 14.91 -6.61 3.71
CA PHE A 272 15.87 -5.82 4.49
C PHE A 272 15.21 -4.85 5.49
N GLY A 273 13.90 -4.61 5.37
CA GLY A 273 13.14 -3.72 6.25
C GLY A 273 13.80 -2.35 6.41
N ARG A 274 14.05 -1.96 7.67
CA ARG A 274 14.66 -0.68 8.05
C ARG A 274 16.09 -0.49 7.52
N ALA A 275 16.81 -1.56 7.19
CA ALA A 275 18.18 -1.47 6.71
C ALA A 275 18.28 -1.02 5.24
N LEU A 276 17.17 -1.04 4.48
CA LEU A 276 17.17 -0.63 3.08
C LEU A 276 17.33 0.89 2.92
N LEU A 277 18.40 1.31 2.26
CA LEU A 277 18.63 2.71 1.88
C LEU A 277 17.85 3.08 0.61
N ARG A 278 16.56 3.40 0.79
CA ARG A 278 15.60 3.67 -0.30
C ARG A 278 16.04 4.75 -1.28
N ASP A 279 16.66 5.81 -0.79
CA ASP A 279 17.16 6.91 -1.63
C ASP A 279 18.33 6.50 -2.52
N SER A 280 19.19 5.60 -2.01
CA SER A 280 20.28 5.03 -2.79
C SER A 280 19.71 4.10 -3.85
N LEU A 281 18.72 3.28 -3.49
CA LEU A 281 18.02 2.40 -4.44
C LEU A 281 17.39 3.17 -5.60
N ASP A 282 16.70 4.30 -5.35
CA ASP A 282 16.14 5.12 -6.44
C ASP A 282 17.22 5.66 -7.38
N LYS A 283 18.34 6.16 -6.82
CA LYS A 283 19.43 6.74 -7.60
C LYS A 283 20.10 5.67 -8.47
N GLN A 284 20.45 4.54 -7.85
CA GLN A 284 21.01 3.39 -8.54
C GLN A 284 20.06 2.89 -9.64
N TYR A 285 18.74 2.86 -9.39
CA TYR A 285 17.80 2.43 -10.41
C TYR A 285 17.81 3.37 -11.61
N ALA A 286 17.78 4.68 -11.38
CA ALA A 286 17.86 5.67 -12.46
C ALA A 286 19.17 5.56 -13.26
N GLU A 287 20.30 5.40 -12.57
CA GLU A 287 21.62 5.24 -13.17
C GLU A 287 21.71 3.96 -14.01
N GLU A 288 21.33 2.80 -13.47
CA GLU A 288 21.42 1.52 -14.17
C GLU A 288 20.37 1.40 -15.28
N HIS A 289 19.16 1.94 -15.09
CA HIS A 289 18.13 2.00 -16.14
C HIS A 289 18.63 2.78 -17.37
N SER A 290 19.38 3.86 -17.18
CA SER A 290 19.93 4.65 -18.30
C SER A 290 20.95 3.89 -19.14
N LYS A 291 21.51 2.79 -18.62
CA LYS A 291 22.49 1.94 -19.33
C LYS A 291 21.83 0.81 -20.13
N LEU A 292 20.50 0.70 -20.08
CA LEU A 292 19.79 -0.34 -20.83
C LEU A 292 19.99 -0.16 -22.34
N PRO A 293 20.13 -1.26 -23.11
CA PRO A 293 20.27 -1.15 -24.56
C PRO A 293 19.08 -0.42 -25.20
N PRO A 294 19.28 0.42 -26.23
CA PRO A 294 18.19 1.18 -26.87
C PRO A 294 17.03 0.31 -27.34
N ARG A 295 17.31 -0.90 -27.84
CA ARG A 295 16.28 -1.88 -28.25
C ARG A 295 15.35 -2.29 -27.12
N ILE A 296 15.86 -2.38 -25.89
CA ILE A 296 15.07 -2.69 -24.69
C ILE A 296 14.31 -1.45 -24.22
N MET A 297 14.96 -0.28 -24.22
CA MET A 297 14.30 0.98 -23.83
C MET A 297 13.07 1.29 -24.70
N CYS A 298 13.12 0.98 -26.01
CA CYS A 298 12.00 1.18 -26.91
C CYS A 298 10.75 0.32 -26.61
N ILE A 299 10.92 -0.83 -25.93
CA ILE A 299 9.81 -1.75 -25.63
C ILE A 299 9.37 -1.68 -24.16
N MET A 300 10.02 -0.85 -23.34
CA MET A 300 9.68 -0.71 -21.94
C MET A 300 8.48 0.22 -21.74
N PRO A 301 7.44 -0.21 -20.99
CA PRO A 301 6.31 0.64 -20.67
C PRO A 301 6.69 1.78 -19.70
N GLN A 302 5.85 2.81 -19.67
CA GLN A 302 6.05 4.00 -18.83
C GLN A 302 6.25 3.68 -17.34
N GLN A 303 5.59 2.63 -16.85
CA GLN A 303 5.64 2.21 -15.45
C GLN A 303 7.03 1.76 -14.97
N ASP A 304 7.94 1.40 -15.90
CA ASP A 304 9.28 0.95 -15.53
C ASP A 304 10.31 2.09 -15.54
N ARG A 305 9.91 3.29 -15.93
CA ARG A 305 10.79 4.46 -15.86
C ARG A 305 11.12 4.79 -14.41
N PRO A 306 12.31 5.36 -14.14
CA PRO A 306 12.66 5.84 -12.81
C PRO A 306 11.63 6.84 -12.28
N GLN A 307 11.35 6.79 -10.97
CA GLN A 307 10.45 7.73 -10.31
C GLN A 307 10.95 9.18 -10.47
N SER A 308 10.02 10.12 -10.64
CA SER A 308 10.34 11.54 -10.73
C SER A 308 10.87 12.10 -9.40
N LEU A 309 11.57 13.23 -9.46
CA LEU A 309 12.06 13.90 -8.24
C LEU A 309 10.92 14.29 -7.29
N VAL A 310 9.76 14.69 -7.83
CA VAL A 310 8.57 15.03 -7.04
C VAL A 310 8.03 13.79 -6.33
N GLN A 311 7.88 12.66 -7.02
CA GLN A 311 7.45 11.40 -6.41
C GLN A 311 8.40 10.99 -5.26
N ARG A 312 9.71 11.06 -5.52
CA ARG A 312 10.72 10.75 -4.49
C ARG A 312 10.66 11.69 -3.30
N ALA A 313 10.35 12.98 -3.52
CA ALA A 313 10.15 13.94 -2.45
C ALA A 313 8.86 13.67 -1.65
N CYS A 314 7.73 13.38 -2.32
CA CYS A 314 6.46 13.02 -1.68
C CYS A 314 6.62 11.86 -0.70
N ARG A 315 7.42 10.85 -1.06
CA ARG A 315 7.73 9.68 -0.22
C ARG A 315 8.46 10.01 1.09
N LYS A 316 9.07 11.21 1.19
CA LYS A 316 9.83 11.68 2.35
C LYS A 316 9.06 12.65 3.24
N VAL A 317 7.90 13.13 2.79
CA VAL A 317 7.08 14.10 3.54
C VAL A 317 6.56 13.48 4.83
N PHE A 318 6.27 12.19 4.80
CA PHE A 318 5.65 11.45 5.89
C PHE A 318 6.54 10.29 6.36
N LEU A 319 6.18 9.72 7.52
CA LEU A 319 6.73 8.45 7.97
C LEU A 319 6.60 7.37 6.88
N PRO A 320 7.56 6.43 6.82
CA PRO A 320 7.56 5.35 5.85
C PRO A 320 6.34 4.43 6.05
N LEU A 321 5.80 3.93 4.95
CA LEU A 321 4.74 2.93 4.93
C LEU A 321 5.32 1.53 5.14
N ASP A 322 4.63 0.69 5.91
CA ASP A 322 4.80 -0.77 5.96
C ASP A 322 4.60 -1.36 4.56
N LEU A 323 5.06 -2.58 4.30
CA LEU A 323 4.85 -3.17 2.97
C LEU A 323 3.37 -3.57 2.78
N PHE A 324 2.81 -4.36 3.70
CA PHE A 324 1.42 -4.83 3.70
C PHE A 324 0.88 -5.13 5.12
#